data_AF-A0A2M9PBA2-F1
#
_entry.id   AF-A0A2M9PBA2-F1
#
_cell.length_a   1.000
_cell.length_b   1.000
_cell.length_c   1.000
_cell.angle_alpha   90.00
_cell.angle_beta   90.00
_cell.angle_gamma   90.00
#
_symmetry.space_group_name_H-M   'P 1'
#
loop_
_entity.id
_entity.type
_entity.pdbx_description
1 polymer ?
#
loop_
_entity_poly.entity_id
_entity_poly.type
_entity_poly.pdbx_seq_one_letter_code
_entity_poly.pdbx_strand_id
1 'polypeptide(L)'
;MAFDRKSLAEITKTAAGPQSRKDRPQEPQQAVTVTRVGAVGQSDVRPSRNGKAFVGGYFPLEVRRQIKVLAAEQDKTVQQLAGEALNLLFATYGKGEIAPTERE
;
A
#
# COMPACT_ATOMS: atom_id res chain seq x y z
N MET A 1 44.08 20.76 5.95
CA MET A 1 42.74 20.83 5.30
C MET A 1 41.71 20.92 6.41
N ALA A 2 41.16 22.11 6.65
CA ALA A 2 40.28 22.42 7.77
C ALA A 2 38.88 22.74 7.24
N PHE A 3 37.87 22.01 7.70
CA PHE A 3 36.47 22.29 7.38
C PHE A 3 35.86 23.10 8.53
N ASP A 4 35.49 24.33 8.18
CA ASP A 4 34.99 25.38 9.07
C ASP A 4 33.61 25.01 9.62
N ARG A 5 33.45 25.07 10.95
CA ARG A 5 32.22 24.74 11.68
C ARG A 5 31.44 26.01 12.01
N LYS A 6 31.05 26.79 11.01
CA LYS A 6 30.24 27.99 11.22
C LYS A 6 29.14 28.15 10.17
N SER A 7 27.91 28.22 10.69
CA SER A 7 26.66 28.71 10.08
C SER A 7 25.63 27.65 9.66
N LEU A 8 24.92 27.13 10.68
CA LEU A 8 23.53 26.65 10.55
C LEU A 8 22.53 27.61 11.24
N ALA A 9 23.00 28.72 11.79
CA ALA A 9 22.20 29.66 12.58
C ALA A 9 21.55 30.80 11.77
N GLU A 10 21.78 30.87 10.45
CA GLU A 10 21.27 31.97 9.61
C GLU A 10 20.01 31.65 8.80
N ILE A 11 19.49 30.42 8.83
CA ILE A 11 18.33 30.03 7.99
C ILE A 11 16.97 30.26 8.66
N THR A 12 16.93 30.68 9.93
CA THR A 12 15.67 30.88 10.67
C THR A 12 15.44 32.35 11.02
N LYS A 13 15.51 33.26 10.05
CA LYS A 13 15.09 34.65 10.29
C LYS A 13 14.77 35.44 9.02
N THR A 14 13.62 35.19 8.40
CA THR A 14 12.89 36.21 7.61
C THR A 14 11.49 35.73 7.28
N ALA A 15 10.53 36.22 8.06
CA ALA A 15 9.25 36.80 7.65
C ALA A 15 8.29 36.77 8.84
N ALA A 16 8.16 37.90 9.52
CA ALA A 16 7.16 38.15 10.55
C ALA A 16 6.03 38.99 9.94
N GLY A 17 4.77 38.73 10.32
CA GLY A 17 3.64 39.62 10.02
C GLY A 17 2.27 39.00 10.32
N PRO A 18 1.56 39.44 11.39
CA PRO A 18 0.30 38.83 11.85
C PRO A 18 -0.93 39.59 11.34
N GLN A 19 -1.95 38.93 10.77
CA GLN A 19 -3.26 39.56 10.53
C GLN A 19 -4.45 38.60 10.69
N SER A 20 -5.33 38.99 11.63
CA SER A 20 -6.78 38.80 11.65
C SER A 20 -7.36 37.38 11.62
N ARG A 21 -7.34 36.73 12.78
CA ARG A 21 -8.38 35.78 13.19
C ARG A 21 -9.59 36.58 13.70
N LYS A 22 -10.40 37.14 12.80
CA LYS A 22 -11.73 37.68 13.12
C LYS A 22 -12.74 37.19 12.09
N ASP A 23 -13.80 36.60 12.61
CA ASP A 23 -15.11 36.41 11.99
C ASP A 23 -15.19 35.50 10.75
N ARG A 24 -15.39 34.20 11.00
CA ARG A 24 -16.23 33.38 10.11
C ARG A 24 -17.21 32.57 10.96
N PRO A 25 -18.53 32.83 10.89
CA PRO A 25 -19.53 32.05 11.60
C PRO A 25 -19.44 30.57 11.21
N GLN A 26 -19.32 29.68 12.21
CA GLN A 26 -19.51 28.25 12.01
C GLN A 26 -21.01 27.97 11.97
N GLU A 27 -21.54 27.75 10.76
CA GLU A 27 -22.86 27.17 10.56
C GLU A 27 -22.71 25.64 10.42
N PRO A 28 -23.63 24.82 11.00
CA PRO A 28 -23.38 23.42 11.29
C PRO A 28 -23.18 22.60 10.02
N GLN A 29 -22.08 21.85 9.95
CA GLN A 29 -21.87 20.83 8.92
C GLN A 29 -22.85 19.69 9.15
N GLN A 30 -24.06 19.86 8.60
CA GLN A 30 -25.03 18.79 8.46
C GLN A 30 -24.46 17.72 7.52
N ALA A 31 -24.45 16.50 8.02
CA ALA A 31 -24.03 15.32 7.31
C ALA A 31 -24.83 15.14 6.00
N VAL A 32 -24.11 15.00 4.89
CA VAL A 32 -24.63 14.29 3.72
C VAL A 32 -23.70 13.12 3.43
N THR A 33 -24.05 11.99 4.03
CA THR A 33 -23.66 10.66 3.58
C THR A 33 -24.26 10.46 2.19
N VAL A 34 -23.55 10.87 1.15
CA VAL A 34 -23.90 10.48 -0.22
C VAL A 34 -23.25 9.12 -0.47
N THR A 35 -24.01 8.07 -0.20
CA THR A 35 -23.80 6.74 -0.76
C THR A 35 -23.72 6.87 -2.28
N ARG A 36 -22.51 6.81 -2.85
CA ARG A 36 -22.36 6.71 -4.30
C ARG A 36 -22.70 5.28 -4.72
N VAL A 37 -23.96 5.09 -5.08
CA VAL A 37 -24.44 3.90 -5.79
C VAL A 37 -23.92 3.97 -7.24
N GLY A 38 -23.17 2.93 -7.62
CA GLY A 38 -23.08 2.39 -8.98
C GLY A 38 -22.80 3.36 -10.14
N ALA A 39 -21.52 3.65 -10.39
CA ALA A 39 -21.05 3.90 -11.74
C ALA A 39 -20.21 2.70 -12.18
N VAL A 40 -20.80 1.80 -12.99
CA VAL A 40 -20.05 0.83 -13.80
C VAL A 40 -19.31 1.61 -14.88
N GLY A 41 -18.22 2.28 -14.48
CA GLY A 41 -17.25 2.81 -15.41
C GLY A 41 -16.61 1.62 -16.13
N GLN A 42 -16.52 1.70 -17.46
CA GLN A 42 -15.73 0.78 -18.26
C GLN A 42 -14.36 0.65 -17.61
N SER A 43 -14.12 -0.51 -17.00
CA SER A 43 -12.90 -0.74 -16.25
C SER A 43 -11.75 -0.72 -17.25
N ASP A 44 -10.86 0.26 -17.13
CA ASP A 44 -9.51 0.18 -17.66
C ASP A 44 -8.86 -1.08 -17.06
N VAL A 45 -9.01 -2.21 -17.75
CA VAL A 45 -8.46 -3.50 -17.34
C VAL A 45 -6.96 -3.35 -17.50
N ARG A 46 -6.27 -3.11 -16.38
CA ARG A 46 -4.81 -3.06 -16.36
C ARG A 46 -4.27 -4.32 -17.03
N PRO A 47 -3.40 -4.20 -18.05
CA PRO A 47 -2.87 -5.35 -18.78
C PRO A 47 -2.27 -6.43 -17.87
N SER A 48 -1.64 -6.01 -16.76
CA SER A 48 -1.04 -6.90 -15.76
C SER A 48 -2.04 -7.81 -15.00
N ARG A 49 -3.35 -7.53 -15.09
CA ARG A 49 -4.43 -8.33 -14.49
C ARG A 49 -5.21 -9.15 -15.51
N ASN A 50 -4.86 -9.05 -16.81
CA ASN A 50 -5.57 -9.81 -17.83
C ASN A 50 -5.38 -11.32 -17.59
N GLY A 51 -6.49 -12.07 -17.57
CA GLY A 51 -6.48 -13.50 -17.24
C GLY A 51 -6.17 -13.85 -15.77
N LYS A 52 -6.03 -12.87 -14.86
CA LYS A 52 -5.73 -13.09 -13.43
C LYS A 52 -6.91 -12.71 -12.55
N ALA A 53 -7.25 -13.56 -11.59
CA ALA A 53 -8.27 -13.29 -10.56
C ALA A 53 -7.64 -13.07 -9.19
N PHE A 54 -8.27 -12.27 -8.34
CA PHE A 54 -7.83 -12.10 -6.96
C PHE A 54 -8.18 -13.34 -6.13
N VAL A 55 -7.17 -13.90 -5.47
CA VAL A 55 -7.31 -15.01 -4.53
C VAL A 55 -6.81 -14.53 -3.17
N GLY A 56 -7.70 -14.35 -2.19
CA GLY A 56 -7.35 -13.84 -0.86
C GLY A 56 -8.44 -14.02 0.19
N GLY A 57 -8.06 -13.86 1.46
CA GLY A 57 -8.95 -14.00 2.63
C GLY A 57 -8.44 -13.20 3.84
N TYR A 58 -9.22 -13.20 4.93
CA TYR A 58 -8.82 -12.57 6.19
C TYR A 58 -7.93 -13.48 7.03
N PHE A 59 -6.79 -12.96 7.46
CA PHE A 59 -5.84 -13.66 8.32
C PHE A 59 -5.41 -12.76 9.49
N PRO A 60 -4.96 -13.34 10.62
CA PRO A 60 -4.35 -12.58 11.69
C PRO A 60 -3.17 -11.74 11.21
N LEU A 61 -2.92 -10.60 11.88
CA LEU A 61 -1.81 -9.71 11.55
C LEU A 61 -0.44 -10.42 11.60
N GLU A 62 -0.28 -11.34 12.55
CA GLU A 62 0.96 -12.09 12.75
C GLU A 62 1.31 -12.96 11.54
N VAL A 63 0.30 -13.57 10.89
CA VAL A 63 0.50 -14.35 9.66
C VAL A 63 1.04 -13.46 8.54
N ARG A 64 0.46 -12.26 8.38
CA ARG A 64 0.94 -11.28 7.39
C ARG A 64 2.38 -10.82 7.68
N ARG A 65 2.73 -10.63 8.95
CA ARG A 65 4.10 -10.26 9.35
C ARG A 65 5.07 -11.38 9.02
N GLN A 66 4.75 -12.62 9.40
CA GLN A 66 5.61 -13.78 9.15
C GLN A 66 5.88 -13.99 7.66
N ILE A 67 4.84 -13.90 6.81
CA ILE A 67 5.00 -14.03 5.36
C ILE A 67 5.94 -12.95 4.80
N LYS A 68 5.87 -11.73 5.32
CA LYS A 68 6.77 -10.64 4.88
C LYS A 68 8.21 -10.85 5.33
N VAL A 69 8.42 -11.33 6.55
CA VAL A 69 9.76 -11.66 7.05
C VAL A 69 10.38 -12.74 6.17
N LEU A 70 9.63 -13.82 5.93
CA LEU A 70 10.09 -14.92 5.08
C LEU A 70 10.37 -14.48 3.63
N ALA A 71 9.55 -13.56 3.09
CA ALA A 71 9.78 -12.99 1.76
C ALA A 71 11.10 -12.23 1.70
N ALA A 72 11.39 -11.43 2.73
CA ALA A 72 12.63 -10.67 2.82
C ALA A 72 13.86 -11.58 3.02
N GLU A 73 13.74 -12.62 3.85
CA GLU A 73 14.82 -13.59 4.08
C GLU A 73 15.21 -14.36 2.81
N GLN A 74 14.24 -14.64 1.94
CA GLN A 74 14.42 -15.45 0.74
C GLN A 74 14.58 -14.63 -0.55
N ASP A 75 14.69 -13.30 -0.46
CA ASP A 75 14.72 -12.38 -1.61
C ASP A 75 13.53 -12.53 -2.59
N LYS A 76 12.38 -13.00 -2.08
CA LYS A 76 11.16 -13.28 -2.86
C LYS A 76 10.10 -12.22 -2.62
N THR A 77 9.16 -12.08 -3.56
CA THR A 77 7.94 -11.33 -3.30
C THR A 77 6.94 -12.19 -2.52
N VAL A 78 6.00 -11.53 -1.82
CA VAL A 78 4.87 -12.21 -1.16
C VAL A 78 4.04 -13.02 -2.17
N GLN A 79 3.93 -12.54 -3.42
CA GLN A 79 3.20 -13.25 -4.47
C GLN A 79 3.90 -14.56 -4.88
N GLN A 80 5.23 -14.56 -4.97
CA GLN A 80 6.00 -15.77 -5.28
C GLN A 80 5.88 -16.81 -4.16
N LEU A 81 6.01 -16.40 -2.89
CA LEU A 81 5.80 -17.29 -1.75
C LEU A 81 4.37 -17.83 -1.69
N ALA A 82 3.37 -17.01 -2.02
CA ALA A 82 1.99 -17.48 -2.11
C ALA A 82 1.82 -18.50 -3.24
N GLY A 83 2.46 -18.28 -4.39
CA GLY A 83 2.49 -19.24 -5.50
C GLY A 83 3.10 -20.58 -5.10
N GLU A 84 4.26 -20.56 -4.43
CA GLU A 84 4.91 -21.76 -3.89
C GLU A 84 4.02 -22.50 -2.89
N ALA A 85 3.43 -21.78 -1.93
CA ALA A 85 2.55 -22.39 -0.93
C ALA A 85 1.30 -23.02 -1.58
N LEU A 86 0.72 -22.38 -2.60
CA LEU A 86 -0.39 -22.92 -3.36
C LEU A 86 0.01 -24.17 -4.16
N ASN A 87 1.17 -24.16 -4.81
CA ASN A 87 1.67 -25.33 -5.55
C ASN A 87 1.96 -26.51 -4.61
N LEU A 88 2.55 -26.27 -3.44
CA LEU A 88 2.72 -27.29 -2.41
C LEU A 88 1.37 -27.86 -1.97
N LEU A 89 0.37 -26.99 -1.74
CA LEU A 89 -0.99 -27.43 -1.42
C LEU A 89 -1.57 -28.30 -2.55
N PHE A 90 -1.48 -27.86 -3.80
CA PHE A 90 -1.96 -28.62 -4.96
C PHE A 90 -1.29 -30.00 -5.06
N ALA A 91 0.03 -30.06 -4.90
CA ALA A 91 0.77 -31.31 -4.89
C ALA A 91 0.27 -32.26 -3.79
N THR A 92 -0.04 -31.76 -2.58
CA THR A 92 -0.60 -32.60 -1.50
C THR A 92 -1.95 -33.23 -1.86
N TYR A 93 -2.72 -32.61 -2.75
CA TYR A 93 -4.00 -33.12 -3.25
C TYR A 93 -3.87 -33.84 -4.62
N GLY A 94 -2.66 -34.12 -5.09
CA GLY A 94 -2.42 -34.75 -6.40
C GLY A 94 -2.83 -33.87 -7.59
N LYS A 95 -2.79 -32.54 -7.43
CA LYS A 95 -3.05 -31.55 -8.48
C LYS A 95 -1.74 -30.98 -9.02
N GLY A 96 -1.79 -30.44 -10.23
CA GLY A 96 -0.63 -29.81 -10.87
C GLY A 96 -0.26 -28.46 -10.26
N GLU A 97 1.01 -28.10 -10.38
CA GLU A 97 1.57 -26.81 -9.95
C GLU A 97 1.26 -25.74 -11.00
N ILE A 98 0.18 -24.98 -10.79
CA ILE A 98 -0.32 -23.99 -11.76
C ILE A 98 -0.11 -22.54 -11.33
N ALA A 99 0.32 -22.30 -10.09
CA ALA A 99 0.55 -20.95 -9.59
C ALA A 99 1.94 -20.45 -10.04
N PRO A 100 2.05 -19.18 -10.49
CA PRO A 100 3.32 -18.61 -10.90
C PRO A 100 4.25 -18.39 -9.69
N THR A 101 5.50 -18.82 -9.80
CA THR A 101 6.54 -18.68 -8.77
C THR A 101 7.64 -17.67 -9.16
N GLU A 102 7.63 -17.20 -10.40
CA GLU A 102 8.57 -16.21 -10.92
C GLU A 102 7.97 -14.79 -10.87
N ARG A 103 8.83 -13.76 -10.90
CA ARG A 103 8.37 -12.37 -11.06
C ARG A 103 8.06 -12.12 -12.53
N GLU A 104 6.77 -12.02 -12.86
CA GLU A 104 6.29 -11.42 -14.12
C GLU A 104 6.19 -9.89 -14.03
#